data_AF-A0A1Y2SKM9-F1
#
_entry.id   AF-A0A1Y2SKM9-F1
#
_cell.length_a   1.000
_cell.length_b   1.000
_cell.length_c   1.000
_cell.angle_alpha   90.00
_cell.angle_beta   90.00
_cell.angle_gamma   90.00
#
_symmetry.space_group_name_H-M   'P 1'
#
loop_
_entity.id
_entity.type
_entity.pdbx_description
1 polymer ?
#
loop_
_entity_poly.entity_id
_entity_poly.type
_entity_poly.pdbx_seq_one_letter_code
_entity_poly.pdbx_strand_id
1 'polypeptide(L)' 'MGDSLDFRKKVLAYKDKHSLTFEQTGAHFDIAIRTLFLESQDRTLCDA' A
#
# COMPACT_ATOMS: atom_id res chain seq x y z
N MET A 1 5.07 -6.29 17.99
CA MET A 1 4.50 -7.17 16.94
C MET A 1 4.32 -6.31 15.70
N GLY A 2 5.28 -6.39 14.78
CA GLY A 2 5.54 -5.38 13.74
C GLY A 2 5.24 -5.84 12.32
N ASP A 3 4.49 -6.94 12.16
CA ASP A 3 4.40 -7.63 10.87
C ASP A 3 3.44 -6.95 9.87
N SER A 4 2.49 -6.13 10.36
CA SER A 4 1.46 -5.50 9.51
C SER A 4 1.93 -4.23 8.79
N LEU A 5 2.79 -3.42 9.41
CA LEU A 5 3.34 -2.20 8.79
C LEU A 5 4.31 -2.52 7.67
N ASP A 6 5.16 -3.53 7.86
CA ASP A 6 6.13 -3.94 6.86
C ASP A 6 5.48 -4.61 5.65
N PHE A 7 4.39 -5.35 5.86
CA PHE A 7 3.61 -5.93 4.77
C PHE A 7 3.07 -4.84 3.83
N ARG A 8 2.47 -3.80 4.40
CA ARG A 8 1.86 -2.73 3.60
C ARG A 8 2.88 -1.87 2.86
N LYS A 9 4.03 -1.59 3.49
CA LYS A 9 5.18 -0.96 2.81
C LYS A 9 5.69 -1.81 1.64
N LYS A 10 5.74 -3.15 1.79
CA LYS A 10 6.11 -4.07 0.72
C LYS A 10 5.08 -4.09 -0.41
N VAL A 11 3.78 -4.05 -0.10
CA VAL A 11 2.71 -4.00 -1.11
C VAL A 11 2.80 -2.71 -1.93
N LEU A 12 3.03 -1.55 -1.28
CA LEU A 12 3.23 -0.28 -1.98
C LEU A 12 4.50 -0.29 -2.85
N ALA A 13 5.62 -0.81 -2.32
CA ALA A 13 6.86 -0.94 -3.09
C ALA A 13 6.72 -1.90 -4.29
N TYR A 14 5.94 -2.99 -4.12
CA TYR A 14 5.63 -3.92 -5.21
C TYR A 14 4.76 -3.26 -6.28
N LYS A 15 3.72 -2.53 -5.87
CA LYS A 15 2.89 -1.73 -6.77
C LYS A 15 3.73 -0.79 -7.61
N ASP A 16 4.61 -0.01 -6.99
CA ASP A 16 5.44 1.00 -7.67
C ASP A 16 6.48 0.35 -8.59
N LYS A 17 7.10 -0.76 -8.16
CA LYS A 17 8.06 -1.53 -8.97
C LYS A 17 7.42 -2.10 -10.24
N HIS A 18 6.17 -2.52 -10.17
CA HIS A 18 5.44 -3.15 -11.26
C HIS A 18 4.47 -2.21 -11.98
N SER A 19 4.45 -0.92 -11.62
CA SER A 19 3.51 0.08 -12.15
C SER A 19 2.05 -0.38 -12.12
N LEU A 20 1.66 -1.09 -11.06
CA LEU A 20 0.31 -1.63 -10.91
C LEU A 20 -0.68 -0.56 -10.44
N THR A 21 -1.94 -0.72 -10.83
CA THR A 21 -3.02 0.10 -10.25
C THR A 21 -3.42 -0.41 -8.87
N PHE A 22 -4.09 0.43 -8.08
CA PHE A 22 -4.60 0.02 -6.76
C PHE A 22 -5.58 -1.14 -6.82
N GLU A 23 -6.37 -1.21 -7.89
CA GLU A 23 -7.35 -2.28 -8.12
C GLU A 23 -6.67 -3.62 -8.43
N GLN A 24 -5.64 -3.61 -9.27
CA GLN A 24 -4.82 -4.79 -9.54
C GLN A 24 -4.04 -5.26 -8.32
N THR A 25 -3.47 -4.31 -7.56
CA THR A 25 -2.73 -4.60 -6.33
C THR A 25 -3.65 -5.16 -5.25
N GLY A 26 -4.85 -4.59 -5.09
CA GLY A 26 -5.86 -5.09 -4.16
C GLY A 26 -6.31 -6.50 -4.50
N ALA A 27 -6.60 -6.77 -5.79
CA ALA A 27 -6.95 -8.11 -6.25
C ALA A 27 -5.82 -9.14 -6.07
N HIS A 28 -4.56 -8.72 -6.18
CA HIS A 28 -3.40 -9.61 -6.05
C HIS A 28 -3.12 -10.03 -4.60
N PHE A 29 -3.32 -9.12 -3.64
CA PHE A 29 -3.04 -9.36 -2.23
C PHE A 29 -4.30 -9.57 -1.37
N ASP A 30 -5.48 -9.59 -1.99
CA ASP A 30 -6.80 -9.61 -1.33
C ASP A 30 -6.96 -8.48 -0.29
N ILE A 31 -6.52 -7.28 -0.67
CA ILE A 31 -6.55 -6.06 0.17
C ILE A 31 -7.59 -5.10 -0.39
N ALA A 32 -8.44 -4.57 0.49
CA ALA A 32 -9.39 -3.53 0.12
C ALA A 32 -8.65 -2.29 -0.40
N ILE A 33 -9.04 -1.81 -1.59
CA ILE A 33 -8.48 -0.61 -2.23
C ILE A 33 -8.51 0.61 -1.29
N ARG A 34 -9.56 0.72 -0.46
CA ARG A 34 -9.69 1.78 0.56
C ARG A 34 -8.50 1.81 1.52
N THR A 35 -7.98 0.65 1.93
CA THR A 35 -6.84 0.52 2.83
C THR A 35 -5.57 1.05 2.16
N LEU A 36 -5.34 0.69 0.88
CA LEU A 36 -4.19 1.17 0.13
C LEU A 36 -4.24 2.70 -0.09
N PHE A 37 -5.44 3.26 -0.29
CA PHE A 37 -5.63 4.69 -0.49
C PHE A 37 -5.38 5.49 0.79
N LEU A 38 -5.91 5.02 1.93
CA LEU A 38 -5.67 5.62 3.25
C LEU A 38 -4.17 5.70 3.57
N GLU A 39 -3.42 4.64 3.33
CA GLU A 39 -1.98 4.64 3.57
C GLU A 39 -1.16 5.46 2.58
N SER A 40 -1.65 5.58 1.34
CA SER A 40 -1.04 6.49 0.37
C SER A 40 -1.21 7.95 0.78
N GLN A 41 -2.32 8.31 1.44
CA GLN A 41 -2.54 9.65 1.99
C GLN A 41 -1.73 9.91 3.27
N ASP A 42 -1.62 8.91 4.16
CA ASP A 42 -0.88 9.03 5.43
C ASP A 42 0.61 9.37 5.22
N ARG A 43 1.19 8.93 4.09
CA ARG A 43 2.56 9.29 3.67
C ARG A 43 2.81 10.78 3.48
N THR A 44 1.78 11.63 3.34
CA THR A 44 1.93 13.08 3.22
C THR A 44 2.02 13.82 4.57
N LEU A 45 1.87 13.12 5.70
CA LEU A 45 1.94 13.73 7.05
C LEU A 45 3.22 13.42 7.83
N CYS A 46 4.14 12.60 7.31
CA CYS A 46 5.43 12.33 7.95
C CYS A 46 6.61 13.17 7.43
N ASP A 47 6.38 14.09 6.49
CA ASP A 47 7.38 15.04 5.98
C ASP A 47 7.04 16.51 6.34
N ALA A 48 6.31 16.74 7.45
CA ALA A 48 5.99 18.07 7.96
C ALA A 48 6.41 18.27 9.42
#